data_AF-A0A2V9RN26-F1
#
_entry.id   AF-A0A2V9RN26-F1
#
_cell.length_a   1.000
_cell.length_b   1.000
_cell.length_c   1.000
_cell.angle_alpha   90.00
_cell.angle_beta   90.00
_cell.angle_gamma   90.00
#
_symmetry.space_group_name_H-M   'P 1'
#
loop_
_entity.id
_entity.type
_entity.pdbx_description
1 polymer ?
#
loop_
_entity_poly.entity_id
_entity_poly.type
_entity_poly.pdbx_seq_one_letter_code
_entity_poly.pdbx_strand_id
1 'polypeptide(L)'
;YVLRYAGMLDEAAQQCDTALSLDPGNYQFRSCSHVFEVLGNADRALVYLRLDPGSRWVLLNMPLYFKRAGKPAEARESVKEIPDDSPEHKLMTACFVQPSTVELEKVVESATPLFFADPDPENRYWDATVMASCGKKEIAVNLLRSAIAGHYCAYTALQTDRLLETLHGSPEFDQLLSAAKECQNKFLSERAQGSL
;
A
#
# COMPACT_ATOMS: atom_id res chain seq x y z
N TYR A 1 12.49 7.30 0.56
CA TYR A 1 11.12 7.81 0.84
C TYR A 1 10.56 8.59 -0.35
N VAL A 2 11.17 9.71 -0.77
CA VAL A 2 10.67 10.56 -1.89
C VAL A 2 10.44 9.79 -3.20
N LEU A 3 11.35 8.89 -3.58
CA LEU A 3 11.20 8.11 -4.82
C LEU A 3 9.93 7.23 -4.83
N ARG A 4 9.49 6.72 -3.68
CA ARG A 4 8.23 5.96 -3.59
C ARG A 4 7.02 6.86 -3.84
N TYR A 5 7.01 8.08 -3.27
CA TYR A 5 5.96 9.08 -3.56
C TYR A 5 5.93 9.48 -5.02
N ALA A 6 7.08 9.58 -5.67
CA ALA A 6 7.16 9.88 -7.10
C ALA A 6 6.78 8.69 -8.00
N GLY A 7 6.46 7.52 -7.44
CA GLY A 7 6.19 6.30 -8.20
C GLY A 7 7.42 5.69 -8.87
N MET A 8 8.63 6.13 -8.51
CA MET A 8 9.90 5.67 -9.07
C MET A 8 10.36 4.38 -8.36
N LEU A 9 9.55 3.32 -8.47
CA LEU A 9 9.70 2.14 -7.61
C LEU A 9 10.99 1.35 -7.84
N ASP A 10 11.45 1.21 -9.09
CA ASP A 10 12.72 0.51 -9.38
C ASP A 10 13.92 1.27 -8.78
N GLU A 11 13.93 2.60 -8.89
CA GLU A 11 14.96 3.44 -8.30
C GLU A 11 14.86 3.40 -6.76
N ALA A 12 13.65 3.44 -6.21
CA ALA A 12 13.43 3.29 -4.78
C ALA A 12 13.93 1.93 -4.26
N ALA A 13 13.72 0.84 -4.99
CA ALA A 13 14.18 -0.50 -4.65
C ALA A 13 15.72 -0.55 -4.60
N GLN A 14 16.40 0.01 -5.60
CA GLN A 14 17.87 0.10 -5.62
C GLN A 14 18.41 0.89 -4.43
N GLN A 15 17.77 2.01 -4.07
CA GLN A 15 18.16 2.81 -2.91
C GLN A 15 17.92 2.06 -1.59
N CYS A 16 16.81 1.33 -1.48
CA CYS A 16 16.54 0.47 -0.33
C CYS A 16 17.61 -0.63 -0.19
N ASP A 17 17.99 -1.30 -1.28
CA ASP A 17 19.00 -2.37 -1.25
C ASP A 17 20.39 -1.81 -0.90
N THR A 18 20.73 -0.65 -1.46
CA THR A 18 21.97 0.07 -1.14
C THR A 18 22.00 0.43 0.35
N ALA A 19 20.93 1.05 0.87
CA ALA A 19 20.84 1.42 2.28
C ALA A 19 20.97 0.20 3.20
N LEU A 20 20.29 -0.91 2.87
CA LEU A 20 20.39 -2.14 3.66
C LEU A 20 21.80 -2.74 3.61
N SER A 21 22.52 -2.65 2.49
CA SER A 21 23.90 -3.13 2.39
C SER A 21 24.88 -2.33 3.27
N LEU A 22 24.59 -1.04 3.48
CA LEU A 22 25.41 -0.14 4.30
C LEU A 22 25.11 -0.31 5.79
N ASP A 23 23.86 -0.58 6.16
CA ASP A 23 23.43 -0.76 7.54
C ASP A 23 22.38 -1.89 7.66
N PRO A 24 22.82 -3.17 7.66
CA PRO A 24 21.92 -4.33 7.57
C PRO A 24 20.97 -4.53 8.75
N GLY A 25 21.27 -3.92 9.91
CA GLY A 25 20.49 -4.07 11.15
C GLY A 25 19.46 -2.96 11.37
N ASN A 26 19.34 -2.00 10.44
CA ASN A 26 18.51 -0.83 10.66
C ASN A 26 17.03 -1.11 10.45
N TYR A 27 16.30 -1.29 11.55
CA TYR A 27 14.86 -1.54 11.54
C TYR A 27 14.04 -0.39 10.90
N GLN A 28 14.60 0.81 10.73
CA GLN A 28 13.91 1.91 10.03
C GLN A 28 13.71 1.63 8.54
N PHE A 29 14.52 0.74 7.96
CA PHE A 29 14.35 0.30 6.58
C PHE A 29 13.19 -0.68 6.41
N ARG A 30 12.49 -1.12 7.47
CA ARG A 30 11.32 -2.00 7.35
C ARG A 30 10.29 -1.52 6.33
N SER A 31 10.11 -0.20 6.22
CA SER A 31 9.17 0.41 5.26
C SER A 31 9.57 0.23 3.80
N CYS A 32 10.80 -0.16 3.49
CA CYS A 32 11.20 -0.56 2.14
C CYS A 32 10.47 -1.82 1.66
N SER A 33 9.87 -2.62 2.57
CA SER A 33 9.03 -3.77 2.18
C SER A 33 7.97 -3.36 1.17
N HIS A 34 7.30 -2.24 1.42
CA HIS A 34 6.25 -1.69 0.57
C HIS A 34 6.66 -1.55 -0.89
N VAL A 35 7.88 -1.11 -1.18
CA VAL A 35 8.37 -0.96 -2.56
C VAL A 35 8.38 -2.31 -3.26
N PHE A 36 8.91 -3.33 -2.61
CA PHE A 36 8.99 -4.69 -3.15
C PHE A 36 7.62 -5.38 -3.18
N GLU A 37 6.75 -5.09 -2.22
CA GLU A 37 5.37 -5.59 -2.20
C GLU A 37 4.59 -5.16 -3.45
N VAL A 38 4.61 -3.86 -3.77
CA VAL A 38 3.87 -3.37 -4.95
C VAL A 38 4.56 -3.72 -6.27
N LEU A 39 5.88 -3.93 -6.28
CA LEU A 39 6.60 -4.51 -7.43
C LEU A 39 6.36 -6.02 -7.61
N GLY A 40 5.60 -6.67 -6.72
CA GLY A 40 5.33 -8.11 -6.78
C GLY A 40 6.51 -9.00 -6.33
N ASN A 41 7.53 -8.43 -5.70
CA ASN A 41 8.68 -9.16 -5.17
C ASN A 41 8.50 -9.48 -3.68
N ALA A 42 7.63 -10.45 -3.40
CA ALA A 42 7.28 -10.86 -2.04
C ALA A 42 8.49 -11.37 -1.24
N ASP A 43 9.43 -12.07 -1.88
CA ASP A 43 10.61 -12.60 -1.18
C ASP A 43 11.50 -11.47 -0.66
N ARG A 44 11.73 -10.44 -1.48
CA ARG A 44 12.53 -9.28 -1.06
C ARG A 44 11.78 -8.41 -0.06
N ALA A 45 10.47 -8.24 -0.21
CA ALA A 45 9.65 -7.55 0.79
C ALA A 45 9.79 -8.17 2.19
N LEU A 46 9.79 -9.50 2.27
CA LEU A 46 9.90 -10.21 3.54
C LEU A 46 11.25 -10.00 4.24
N VAL A 47 12.33 -9.77 3.48
CA VAL A 47 13.64 -9.39 4.06
C VAL A 47 13.51 -8.10 4.88
N TYR A 48 12.81 -7.09 4.35
CA TYR A 48 12.62 -5.82 5.05
C TYR A 48 11.65 -5.92 6.22
N LEU A 49 10.55 -6.68 6.08
CA LEU A 49 9.62 -6.91 7.19
C LEU A 49 10.31 -7.57 8.39
N ARG A 50 11.31 -8.43 8.15
CA ARG A 50 12.09 -9.11 9.19
C ARG A 50 13.09 -8.20 9.93
N LEU A 51 13.26 -6.95 9.52
CA LEU A 51 14.12 -6.00 10.23
C LEU A 51 13.51 -5.48 11.53
N ASP A 52 12.19 -5.61 11.71
CA ASP A 52 11.46 -5.12 12.88
C ASP A 52 10.41 -6.15 13.36
N PRO A 53 10.83 -7.40 13.63
CA PRO A 53 9.90 -8.50 13.84
C PRO A 53 9.05 -8.28 15.09
N GLY A 54 7.74 -8.52 14.95
CA GLY A 54 6.78 -8.38 16.04
C GLY A 54 6.42 -6.94 16.41
N SER A 55 6.97 -5.93 15.71
CA SER A 55 6.49 -4.57 15.91
C SER A 55 5.06 -4.43 15.41
N ARG A 56 4.32 -3.52 16.03
CA ARG A 56 2.95 -3.19 15.62
C ARG A 56 2.86 -2.88 14.12
N TRP A 57 3.85 -2.17 13.60
CA TRP A 57 3.90 -1.80 12.18
C TRP A 57 4.01 -3.04 11.28
N VAL A 58 4.90 -3.99 11.62
CA VAL A 58 5.03 -5.23 10.85
C VAL A 58 3.77 -6.06 10.96
N LEU A 59 3.20 -6.23 12.16
CA LEU A 59 1.99 -7.01 12.38
C LEU A 59 0.79 -6.50 11.56
N LEU A 60 0.63 -5.17 11.43
CA LEU A 60 -0.41 -4.58 10.57
C LEU A 60 -0.16 -4.79 9.06
N ASN A 61 1.09 -4.95 8.63
CA ASN A 61 1.44 -5.12 7.22
C ASN A 61 1.49 -6.58 6.76
N MET A 62 1.69 -7.54 7.68
CA MET A 62 1.75 -8.97 7.34
C MET A 62 0.51 -9.49 6.60
N PRO A 63 -0.74 -9.13 6.97
CA PRO A 63 -1.93 -9.57 6.22
C PRO A 63 -1.91 -9.12 4.76
N LEU A 64 -1.52 -7.87 4.50
CA LEU A 64 -1.45 -7.30 3.16
C LEU A 64 -0.31 -7.90 2.34
N TYR A 65 0.85 -8.09 2.98
CA TYR A 65 1.97 -8.84 2.41
C TYR A 65 1.51 -10.23 1.92
N PHE A 66 0.86 -11.01 2.78
CA PHE A 66 0.42 -12.36 2.42
C PHE A 66 -0.64 -12.35 1.32
N LYS A 67 -1.56 -11.38 1.33
CA LYS A 67 -2.51 -11.19 0.22
C LYS A 67 -1.79 -10.94 -1.10
N ARG A 68 -0.81 -10.03 -1.15
CA ARG A 68 0.02 -9.76 -2.34
C ARG A 68 0.84 -10.98 -2.76
N ALA A 69 1.31 -11.78 -1.80
CA ALA A 69 2.03 -13.02 -2.05
C ALA A 69 1.14 -14.19 -2.52
N GLY A 70 -0.18 -13.99 -2.67
CA GLY A 70 -1.11 -15.05 -3.08
C GLY A 70 -1.38 -16.08 -1.99
N LYS A 71 -1.22 -15.71 -0.72
CA LYS A 71 -1.27 -16.57 0.47
C LYS A 71 -2.46 -16.20 1.38
N PRO A 72 -3.71 -16.45 0.96
CA PRO A 72 -4.89 -15.98 1.69
C PRO A 72 -5.11 -16.67 3.04
N ALA A 73 -4.60 -17.89 3.24
CA ALA A 73 -4.71 -18.58 4.52
C ALA A 73 -3.77 -17.94 5.56
N GLU A 74 -2.53 -17.68 5.17
CA GLU A 74 -1.54 -17.01 6.00
C GLU A 74 -1.94 -15.56 6.28
N ALA A 75 -2.56 -14.88 5.32
CA ALA A 75 -3.13 -13.55 5.54
C ALA A 75 -4.16 -13.57 6.68
N ARG A 76 -5.09 -14.54 6.66
CA ARG A 76 -6.10 -14.70 7.73
C ARG A 76 -5.48 -15.01 9.08
N GLU A 77 -4.46 -15.87 9.11
CA GLU A 77 -3.80 -16.23 10.36
C GLU A 77 -3.06 -15.02 10.96
N SER A 78 -2.34 -14.27 10.12
CA SER A 78 -1.57 -13.10 10.57
C SER A 78 -2.41 -11.98 11.17
N VAL A 79 -3.70 -11.89 10.81
CA VAL A 79 -4.62 -10.92 11.45
C VAL A 79 -4.77 -11.20 12.96
N LYS A 80 -4.78 -12.47 13.38
CA LYS A 80 -4.96 -12.85 14.78
C LYS A 80 -3.80 -12.42 15.69
N GLU A 81 -2.65 -12.12 15.09
CA GLU A 81 -1.44 -11.70 15.79
C GLU A 81 -1.42 -10.18 16.07
N ILE A 82 -2.41 -9.43 15.58
CA ILE A 82 -2.51 -7.98 15.79
C ILE A 82 -3.12 -7.74 17.19
N PRO A 83 -2.39 -7.10 18.13
CA PRO A 83 -2.79 -7.05 19.55
C PRO A 83 -3.73 -5.89 19.90
N ASP A 84 -4.06 -5.00 18.97
CA ASP A 84 -4.93 -3.84 19.20
C ASP A 84 -6.33 -4.03 18.59
N ASP A 85 -7.27 -3.12 18.85
CA ASP A 85 -8.62 -3.13 18.27
C ASP A 85 -8.85 -1.88 17.41
N SER A 86 -7.79 -1.46 16.69
CA SER A 86 -7.80 -0.24 15.87
C SER A 86 -8.79 -0.34 14.71
N PRO A 87 -9.24 0.79 14.12
CA PRO A 87 -10.08 0.77 12.93
C PRO A 87 -9.47 -0.04 11.77
N GLU A 88 -8.15 0.05 11.58
CA GLU A 88 -7.42 -0.70 10.56
C GLU A 88 -7.45 -2.21 10.85
N HIS A 89 -7.24 -2.61 12.11
CA HIS A 89 -7.34 -4.02 12.51
C HIS A 89 -8.76 -4.58 12.32
N LYS A 90 -9.79 -3.83 12.74
CA LYS A 90 -11.20 -4.22 12.55
C LYS A 90 -11.51 -4.40 11.07
N LEU A 91 -11.05 -3.49 10.23
CA LEU A 91 -11.26 -3.58 8.79
C LEU A 91 -10.54 -4.79 8.20
N MET A 92 -9.26 -5.00 8.51
CA MET A 92 -8.52 -6.18 8.02
C MET A 92 -9.16 -7.49 8.47
N THR A 93 -9.62 -7.57 9.72
CA THR A 93 -10.40 -8.70 10.23
C THR A 93 -11.66 -8.89 9.40
N ALA A 94 -12.43 -7.83 9.21
CA ALA A 94 -13.66 -7.88 8.44
C ALA A 94 -13.43 -8.22 6.95
N CYS A 95 -12.28 -7.88 6.38
CA CYS A 95 -12.02 -8.14 4.97
C CYS A 95 -11.39 -9.51 4.72
N PHE A 96 -10.57 -10.01 5.63
CA PHE A 96 -9.77 -11.22 5.39
C PHE A 96 -10.36 -12.45 6.06
N VAL A 97 -10.99 -12.30 7.23
CA VAL A 97 -11.56 -13.40 8.03
C VAL A 97 -12.99 -13.76 7.62
N GLN A 98 -13.60 -13.02 6.68
CA GLN A 98 -14.94 -13.26 6.10
C GLN A 98 -16.09 -13.25 7.14
N PRO A 99 -16.39 -12.10 7.78
CA PRO A 99 -17.57 -11.92 8.60
C PRO A 99 -18.85 -11.88 7.74
N SER A 100 -20.00 -11.72 8.39
CA SER A 100 -21.24 -11.39 7.69
C SER A 100 -21.09 -10.07 6.91
N THR A 101 -21.83 -9.93 5.81
CA THR A 101 -21.83 -8.71 5.00
C THR A 101 -22.20 -7.48 5.83
N VAL A 102 -23.13 -7.62 6.78
CA VAL A 102 -23.58 -6.55 7.68
C VAL A 102 -22.43 -6.00 8.54
N GLU A 103 -21.61 -6.88 9.11
CA GLU A 103 -20.49 -6.43 9.95
C GLU A 103 -19.42 -5.75 9.11
N LEU A 104 -19.15 -6.27 7.90
CA LEU A 104 -18.24 -5.61 6.96
C LEU A 104 -18.72 -4.20 6.60
N GLU A 105 -20.00 -4.01 6.26
CA GLU A 105 -20.53 -2.67 5.95
C GLU A 105 -20.35 -1.70 7.11
N LYS A 106 -20.67 -2.14 8.33
CA LYS A 106 -20.56 -1.30 9.53
C LYS A 106 -19.11 -0.86 9.79
N VAL A 107 -18.17 -1.79 9.67
CA VAL A 107 -16.73 -1.48 9.85
C VAL A 107 -16.26 -0.52 8.76
N VAL A 108 -16.63 -0.76 7.50
CA VAL A 108 -16.29 0.10 6.36
C VAL A 108 -16.86 1.51 6.53
N GLU A 109 -18.12 1.65 6.94
CA GLU A 109 -18.76 2.95 7.21
C GLU A 109 -18.00 3.73 8.28
N SER A 110 -17.56 3.06 9.35
CA SER A 110 -16.81 3.70 10.43
C SER A 110 -15.37 4.09 10.05
N ALA A 111 -14.68 3.28 9.24
CA ALA A 111 -13.28 3.47 8.89
C ALA A 111 -13.10 4.50 7.76
N THR A 112 -14.04 4.55 6.82
CA THR A 112 -13.89 5.35 5.59
C THR A 112 -13.59 6.84 5.86
N PRO A 113 -14.29 7.55 6.76
CA PRO A 113 -13.97 8.95 7.05
C PRO A 113 -12.57 9.15 7.61
N LEU A 114 -12.06 8.20 8.41
CA LEU A 114 -10.72 8.26 9.00
C LEU A 114 -9.65 8.15 7.92
N PHE A 115 -9.83 7.23 6.96
CA PHE A 115 -8.88 7.03 5.86
C PHE A 115 -8.83 8.23 4.93
N PHE A 116 -9.96 8.85 4.63
CA PHE A 116 -9.97 10.10 3.85
C PHE A 116 -9.35 11.28 4.60
N ALA A 117 -9.40 11.27 5.94
CA ALA A 117 -8.85 12.33 6.78
C ALA A 117 -7.35 12.17 7.08
N ASP A 118 -6.72 11.01 6.79
CA ASP A 118 -5.29 10.82 7.00
C ASP A 118 -4.50 11.86 6.19
N PRO A 119 -3.61 12.67 6.80
CA PRO A 119 -2.88 13.71 6.09
C PRO A 119 -1.85 13.17 5.11
N ASP A 120 -1.39 11.93 5.28
CA ASP A 120 -0.41 11.28 4.44
C ASP A 120 -1.07 10.61 3.23
N PRO A 121 -0.82 11.07 2.00
CA PRO A 121 -1.38 10.45 0.81
C PRO A 121 -0.84 9.03 0.55
N GLU A 122 0.32 8.65 1.10
CA GLU A 122 0.79 7.27 1.04
C GLU A 122 -0.14 6.35 1.85
N ASN A 123 -0.56 6.75 3.05
CA ASN A 123 -1.52 5.96 3.85
C ASN A 123 -2.85 5.78 3.10
N ARG A 124 -3.36 6.85 2.47
CA ARG A 124 -4.57 6.77 1.65
C ARG A 124 -4.44 5.76 0.50
N TYR A 125 -3.26 5.64 -0.11
CA TYR A 125 -3.01 4.61 -1.11
C TYR A 125 -3.11 3.21 -0.48
N TRP A 126 -2.44 2.96 0.64
CA TRP A 126 -2.48 1.66 1.31
C TRP A 126 -3.90 1.29 1.76
N ASP A 127 -4.65 2.23 2.33
CA ASP A 127 -6.06 2.05 2.68
C ASP A 127 -6.93 1.71 1.47
N ALA A 128 -6.63 2.31 0.30
CA ALA A 128 -7.32 1.95 -0.93
C ALA A 128 -7.05 0.49 -1.34
N THR A 129 -5.82 -0.01 -1.14
CA THR A 129 -5.49 -1.43 -1.40
C THR A 129 -6.26 -2.37 -0.48
N VAL A 130 -6.48 -1.97 0.78
CA VAL A 130 -7.36 -2.71 1.71
C VAL A 130 -8.78 -2.72 1.16
N MET A 131 -9.36 -1.55 0.88
CA MET A 131 -10.73 -1.42 0.36
C MET A 131 -10.95 -2.19 -0.94
N ALA A 132 -9.99 -2.18 -1.87
CA ALA A 132 -10.05 -2.96 -3.09
C ALA A 132 -10.09 -4.47 -2.78
N SER A 133 -9.22 -4.95 -1.89
CA SER A 133 -9.23 -6.34 -1.45
C SER A 133 -10.49 -6.73 -0.65
N CYS A 134 -11.20 -5.77 -0.05
CA CYS A 134 -12.50 -5.97 0.60
C CYS A 134 -13.69 -5.98 -0.39
N GLY A 135 -13.44 -5.71 -1.68
CA GLY A 135 -14.49 -5.55 -2.69
C GLY A 135 -15.17 -4.17 -2.69
N LYS A 136 -14.66 -3.20 -1.92
CA LYS A 136 -15.17 -1.82 -1.82
C LYS A 136 -14.58 -0.93 -2.91
N LYS A 137 -14.85 -1.30 -4.17
CA LYS A 137 -14.20 -0.71 -5.35
C LYS A 137 -14.35 0.81 -5.45
N GLU A 138 -15.54 1.34 -5.21
CA GLU A 138 -15.79 2.78 -5.31
C GLU A 138 -14.99 3.57 -4.26
N ILE A 139 -14.96 3.09 -3.02
CA ILE A 139 -14.19 3.69 -1.93
C ILE A 139 -12.69 3.63 -2.27
N ALA A 140 -12.20 2.49 -2.75
CA ALA A 140 -10.82 2.31 -3.18
C ALA A 140 -10.43 3.30 -4.29
N VAL A 141 -11.24 3.44 -5.33
CA VAL A 141 -11.01 4.40 -6.43
C VAL A 141 -10.92 5.83 -5.91
N ASN A 142 -11.81 6.22 -5.00
CA ASN A 142 -11.82 7.58 -4.45
C ASN A 142 -10.61 7.84 -3.52
N LEU A 143 -10.17 6.85 -2.75
CA LEU A 143 -8.93 6.93 -1.95
C LEU A 143 -7.69 7.04 -2.85
N LEU A 144 -7.59 6.23 -3.91
CA LEU A 144 -6.50 6.34 -4.90
C LEU A 144 -6.47 7.71 -5.55
N ARG A 145 -7.64 8.26 -5.92
CA ARG A 145 -7.75 9.62 -6.46
C ARG A 145 -7.23 10.66 -5.46
N SER A 146 -7.59 10.51 -4.19
CA SER A 146 -7.13 11.40 -3.10
C SER A 146 -5.63 11.29 -2.86
N ALA A 147 -5.05 10.09 -2.91
CA ALA A 147 -3.62 9.86 -2.79
C ALA A 147 -2.84 10.58 -3.91
N ILE A 148 -3.29 10.42 -5.16
CA ILE A 148 -2.68 11.11 -6.32
C ILE A 148 -2.81 12.62 -6.20
N ALA A 149 -3.98 13.13 -5.76
CA ALA A 149 -4.18 14.55 -5.52
C ALA A 149 -3.25 15.11 -4.43
N GLY A 150 -2.88 14.28 -3.45
CA GLY A 150 -1.85 14.58 -2.45
C GLY A 150 -0.41 14.36 -2.93
N HIS A 151 -0.19 14.13 -4.23
CA HIS A 151 1.12 13.90 -4.85
C HIS A 151 1.79 12.55 -4.54
N TYR A 152 1.02 11.54 -4.13
CA TYR A 152 1.49 10.15 -4.19
C TYR A 152 1.27 9.61 -5.61
N CYS A 153 2.27 9.79 -6.47
CA CYS A 153 2.26 9.50 -7.90
C CYS A 153 2.42 7.99 -8.19
N ALA A 154 1.47 7.17 -7.72
CA ALA A 154 1.53 5.70 -7.70
C ALA A 154 1.47 5.00 -9.08
N TYR A 155 2.02 5.57 -10.16
CA TYR A 155 1.84 5.08 -11.53
C TYR A 155 2.24 3.61 -11.69
N THR A 156 3.48 3.27 -11.34
CA THR A 156 3.95 1.87 -11.41
C THR A 156 3.17 0.97 -10.44
N ALA A 157 2.86 1.46 -9.23
CA ALA A 157 2.16 0.68 -8.21
C ALA A 157 0.73 0.32 -8.63
N LEU A 158 0.00 1.23 -9.30
CA LEU A 158 -1.32 0.94 -9.86
C LEU A 158 -1.28 -0.23 -10.85
N GLN A 159 -0.21 -0.32 -11.65
CA GLN A 159 -0.06 -1.36 -12.68
C GLN A 159 0.35 -2.71 -12.09
N THR A 160 1.07 -2.72 -10.97
CA THR A 160 1.79 -3.90 -10.47
C THR A 160 1.26 -4.44 -9.15
N ASP A 161 0.58 -3.62 -8.33
CA ASP A 161 0.01 -4.08 -7.06
C ASP A 161 -1.16 -5.02 -7.30
N ARG A 162 -0.96 -6.27 -6.88
CA ARG A 162 -1.92 -7.36 -7.02
C ARG A 162 -3.24 -7.10 -6.30
N LEU A 163 -3.25 -6.28 -5.24
CA LEU A 163 -4.50 -5.96 -4.54
C LEU A 163 -5.43 -5.05 -5.35
N LEU A 164 -4.92 -4.41 -6.41
CA LEU A 164 -5.68 -3.53 -7.29
C LEU A 164 -6.15 -4.21 -8.57
N GLU A 165 -5.78 -5.48 -8.82
CA GLU A 165 -6.16 -6.25 -10.01
C GLU A 165 -7.68 -6.20 -10.28
N THR A 166 -8.50 -6.20 -9.22
CA THR A 166 -9.97 -6.16 -9.36
C THR A 166 -10.54 -4.84 -9.87
N LEU A 167 -9.73 -3.77 -9.87
CA LEU A 167 -10.08 -2.45 -10.40
C LEU A 167 -9.66 -2.29 -11.87
N HIS A 168 -8.76 -3.14 -12.37
CA HIS A 168 -8.22 -3.03 -13.72
C HIS A 168 -9.32 -3.16 -14.78
N GLY A 169 -9.18 -2.41 -15.88
CA GLY A 169 -10.12 -2.44 -17.01
C GLY A 169 -11.39 -1.61 -16.82
N SER A 170 -11.53 -0.87 -15.71
CA SER A 170 -12.61 0.09 -15.53
C SER A 170 -12.20 1.49 -16.04
N PRO A 171 -13.14 2.29 -16.59
CA PRO A 171 -12.84 3.67 -17.00
C PRO A 171 -12.29 4.54 -15.87
N GLU A 172 -12.76 4.34 -14.64
CA GLU A 172 -12.28 5.05 -13.47
C GLU A 172 -10.82 4.70 -13.15
N PHE A 173 -10.43 3.44 -13.35
CA PHE A 173 -9.06 3.01 -13.15
C PHE A 173 -8.12 3.57 -14.22
N ASP A 174 -8.56 3.64 -15.47
CA ASP A 174 -7.79 4.27 -16.56
C ASP A 174 -7.55 5.76 -16.30
N GLN A 175 -8.51 6.45 -15.70
CA GLN A 175 -8.35 7.84 -15.24
C GLN A 175 -7.32 7.95 -14.12
N LEU A 176 -7.32 7.02 -13.14
CA LEU A 176 -6.31 6.98 -12.08
C LEU A 176 -4.90 6.76 -12.64
N LEU A 177 -4.74 5.83 -13.60
CA LEU A 177 -3.47 5.58 -14.27
C LEU A 177 -2.96 6.83 -15.00
N SER A 178 -3.85 7.52 -15.72
CA SER A 178 -3.50 8.76 -16.43
C SER A 178 -3.06 9.86 -15.47
N ALA A 179 -3.82 10.08 -14.40
CA ALA A 179 -3.49 11.09 -13.39
C ALA A 179 -2.18 10.78 -12.64
N ALA A 180 -1.96 9.51 -12.27
CA ALA A 180 -0.73 9.08 -11.62
C ALA A 180 0.49 9.25 -12.53
N LYS A 181 0.33 8.98 -13.84
CA LYS A 181 1.38 9.20 -14.84
C LYS A 181 1.73 10.67 -14.98
N GLU A 182 0.74 11.55 -15.06
CA GLU A 182 0.94 13.01 -15.11
C GLU A 182 1.67 13.51 -13.85
N CYS A 183 1.25 13.04 -12.67
CA CYS A 183 1.92 13.32 -11.40
C CYS A 183 3.41 12.93 -11.44
N GLN A 184 3.73 11.71 -11.87
CA GLN A 184 5.11 11.23 -12.00
C GLN A 184 5.91 12.04 -13.04
N ASN A 185 5.32 12.35 -14.19
CA ASN A 185 5.97 13.15 -15.24
C ASN A 185 6.35 14.54 -14.75
N LYS A 186 5.50 15.16 -13.92
CA LYS A 186 5.81 16.46 -13.29
C LYS A 186 7.05 16.35 -12.39
N PHE A 187 7.11 15.35 -11.52
CA PHE A 187 8.29 15.10 -10.68
C PHE A 187 9.56 14.91 -11.52
N LEU A 188 9.50 14.11 -12.59
CA LEU A 188 10.63 13.88 -13.48
C LEU A 188 11.10 15.17 -14.17
N SER A 189 10.15 16.01 -14.58
CA SER A 189 10.44 17.30 -15.22
C SER A 189 11.13 18.27 -14.26
N GLU A 190 10.65 18.37 -13.02
CA GLU A 190 11.26 19.21 -11.98
C GLU A 190 12.67 18.71 -11.61
N ARG A 191 12.85 17.38 -11.48
CA ARG A 191 14.16 16.77 -11.22
C ARG A 191 15.17 17.10 -12.32
N ALA A 192 14.75 17.06 -13.58
CA ALA A 192 15.62 17.41 -14.71
C ALA A 192 16.03 18.89 -14.70
N GLN A 193 15.10 19.79 -14.34
CA GLN A 193 15.36 21.23 -14.25
C GLN A 193 16.28 21.59 -13.08
N GLY A 194 16.15 20.91 -11.94
CA GLY A 194 17.00 21.13 -10.76
C GLY A 194 18.38 20.46 -10.82
N SER A 195 18.68 19.71 -11.88
CA SER A 195 19.98 19.07 -12.12
C SER A 195 20.89 19.89 -13.06
N LEU A 196 20.45 21.09 -13.46
CA LEU A 196 21.20 22.11 -14.20
C LEU A 196 21.73 23.18 -13.24
#